data_AF-A0A3P1XCI6-F1
#
_entry.id   AF-A0A3P1XCI6-F1
#
_cell.length_a   1.000
_cell.length_b   1.000
_cell.length_c   1.000
_cell.angle_alpha   90.00
_cell.angle_beta   90.00
_cell.angle_gamma   90.00
#
_symmetry.space_group_name_H-M   'P 1'
#
loop_
_entity.id
_entity.type
_entity.pdbx_description
1 polymer ?
#
loop_
_entity_poly.entity_id
_entity_poly.type
_entity_poly.pdbx_seq_one_letter_code
_entity_poly.pdbx_strand_id
1 'polypeptide(L)'
;DKTTIALPDVTLPIGGYAVLYREGREIVIPTEALKLGLKKFPANLANGGKHIALKNSEGHLIHAYDYPKAVAGKSHERGADNTWHLCTDPRGGTPGMVNSSPTSPPEPTPPPEPPTPPQPPVPPVQPDPSKPGDVLLNEVMANPKGLTALPETEYIEIYNASGKSLSLKGWVFIYDKTTIALPDVTLPIGGYAVL
;
A
#
# COMPACT_ATOMS: atom_id res chain seq x y z
N ASP A 1 -8.04 -4.40 45.25
CA ASP A 1 -8.73 -3.97 44.03
C ASP A 1 -7.78 -3.25 43.09
N LYS A 2 -7.41 -3.88 41.98
CA LYS A 2 -6.66 -3.26 40.87
C LYS A 2 -7.62 -3.10 39.71
N THR A 3 -8.21 -1.92 39.59
CA THR A 3 -9.04 -1.56 38.44
C THR A 3 -8.11 -1.41 37.23
N THR A 4 -8.06 -2.41 36.36
CA THR A 4 -7.38 -2.29 35.07
C THR A 4 -8.29 -1.49 34.16
N ILE A 5 -7.85 -0.29 33.79
CA ILE A 5 -8.52 0.57 32.81
C ILE A 5 -8.29 -0.07 31.43
N ALA A 6 -9.35 -0.55 30.78
CA ALA A 6 -9.29 -0.99 29.40
C ALA A 6 -8.97 0.23 28.52
N LEU A 7 -7.88 0.16 27.76
CA LEU A 7 -7.62 1.11 26.70
C LEU A 7 -8.72 0.92 25.63
N PRO A 8 -9.26 2.00 25.03
CA PRO A 8 -10.11 1.83 23.86
C PRO A 8 -9.30 1.10 22.78
N ASP A 9 -9.92 0.08 22.16
CA ASP A 9 -9.39 -0.65 21.00
C ASP A 9 -9.21 0.30 19.81
N VAL A 10 -8.13 1.06 19.83
CA VAL A 10 -7.69 1.88 18.70
C VAL A 10 -6.75 1.01 17.88
N THR A 11 -7.24 0.57 16.73
CA THR A 11 -6.43 -0.09 15.71
C THR A 11 -5.39 0.89 15.19
N LEU A 12 -4.09 0.62 15.43
CA LEU A 12 -3.01 1.41 14.83
C LEU A 12 -2.60 0.76 13.48
N PRO A 13 -2.73 1.46 12.34
CA PRO A 13 -2.19 0.97 11.07
C PRO A 13 -0.71 1.35 10.99
N ILE A 14 0.19 0.55 11.55
CA ILE A 14 1.61 0.94 11.58
C ILE A 14 2.38 0.31 10.40
N GLY A 15 2.31 0.96 9.24
CA GLY A 15 3.44 0.99 8.30
C GLY A 15 3.51 0.01 7.13
N GLY A 16 2.43 -0.63 6.71
CA GLY A 16 2.45 -1.48 5.51
C GLY A 16 2.52 -0.74 4.17
N TYR A 17 2.29 0.58 4.15
CA TYR A 17 2.05 1.34 2.93
C TYR A 17 3.28 2.14 2.50
N ALA A 18 3.52 2.18 1.20
CA ALA A 18 4.41 3.14 0.57
C ALA A 18 3.74 3.81 -0.60
N VAL A 19 3.83 5.13 -0.66
CA VAL A 19 3.24 5.94 -1.72
C VAL A 19 4.34 6.44 -2.66
N LEU A 20 4.29 5.96 -3.90
CA LEU A 20 5.19 6.30 -4.99
C LEU A 20 4.62 7.51 -5.72
N TYR A 21 5.39 8.58 -5.80
CA TYR A 21 4.98 9.82 -6.46
C TYR A 21 6.17 10.48 -7.14
N ARG A 22 5.90 11.48 -7.99
CA ARG A 22 6.96 12.24 -8.63
C ARG A 22 7.69 13.11 -7.60
N GLU A 23 9.00 12.94 -7.49
CA GLU A 23 9.83 13.76 -6.58
C GLU A 23 9.60 15.26 -6.84
N GLY A 24 9.51 16.03 -5.75
CA GLY A 24 9.25 17.47 -5.80
C GLY A 24 7.77 17.85 -5.85
N ARG A 25 6.85 16.88 -5.99
CA ARG A 25 5.42 17.10 -5.74
C ARG A 25 5.11 17.01 -4.26
N GLU A 26 4.13 17.77 -3.81
CA GLU A 26 3.63 17.69 -2.44
C GLU A 26 2.75 16.44 -2.28
N ILE A 27 2.89 15.74 -1.15
CA ILE A 27 2.00 14.64 -0.79
C ILE A 27 1.77 14.60 0.72
N VAL A 28 0.52 14.41 1.10
CA VAL A 28 0.05 14.35 2.49
C VAL A 28 -0.36 12.92 2.79
N ILE A 29 0.42 12.24 3.65
CA ILE A 29 0.16 10.87 4.12
C ILE A 29 0.50 10.78 5.61
N PRO A 30 -0.05 9.80 6.36
CA PRO A 30 0.30 9.56 7.77
C PRO A 30 1.79 9.29 7.98
N THR A 31 2.31 9.58 9.17
CA THR A 31 3.73 9.42 9.53
C THR A 31 4.24 7.98 9.45
N GLU A 32 3.32 7.02 9.51
CA GLU A 32 3.56 5.59 9.52
C GLU A 32 3.81 5.06 8.10
N ALA A 33 3.29 5.74 7.07
CA ALA A 33 3.45 5.35 5.67
C ALA A 33 4.73 5.94 5.05
N LEU A 34 5.35 5.20 4.12
CA LEU A 34 6.56 5.64 3.46
C LEU A 34 6.26 6.55 2.25
N LYS A 35 6.88 7.74 2.22
CA LYS A 35 6.88 8.63 1.06
C LYS A 35 8.04 8.27 0.13
N LEU A 36 7.77 7.76 -1.06
CA LEU A 36 8.79 7.44 -2.07
C LEU A 36 8.71 8.41 -3.26
N GLY A 37 9.44 9.52 -3.16
CA GLY A 37 9.60 10.48 -4.26
C GLY A 37 10.56 9.96 -5.32
N LEU A 38 10.06 9.64 -6.51
CA LEU A 38 10.85 9.05 -7.58
C LEU A 38 11.11 10.07 -8.70
N LYS A 39 12.39 10.35 -8.98
CA LYS A 39 12.81 11.24 -10.08
C LYS A 39 12.29 10.80 -11.44
N LYS A 40 12.23 9.47 -11.66
CA LYS A 40 11.79 8.85 -12.91
C LYS A 40 10.31 8.45 -12.90
N PHE A 41 9.54 8.86 -11.88
CA PHE A 41 8.08 8.70 -11.92
C PHE A 41 7.53 9.37 -13.18
N PRO A 42 6.48 8.81 -13.83
CA PRO A 42 5.87 9.43 -15.00
C PRO A 42 5.52 10.90 -14.73
N ALA A 43 5.71 11.75 -15.74
CA ALA A 43 5.42 13.17 -15.59
C ALA A 43 3.94 13.44 -15.30
N ASN A 44 3.07 12.62 -15.93
CA ASN A 44 1.68 12.43 -15.59
C ASN A 44 1.32 10.94 -15.77
N LEU A 45 0.40 10.42 -14.97
CA LEU A 45 -0.23 9.13 -15.21
C LEU A 45 -1.29 9.26 -16.31
N ALA A 46 -1.47 8.21 -17.10
CA ALA A 46 -2.43 8.21 -18.19
C ALA A 46 -3.87 8.11 -17.65
N ASN A 47 -4.67 9.15 -17.88
CA ASN A 47 -6.10 9.17 -17.53
C ASN A 47 -6.92 8.09 -18.28
N GLY A 48 -6.42 7.59 -19.41
CA GLY A 48 -7.08 6.53 -20.19
C GLY A 48 -6.94 5.13 -19.59
N GLY A 49 -6.18 4.96 -18.52
CA GLY A 49 -5.78 3.66 -18.00
C GLY A 49 -4.39 3.23 -18.49
N LYS A 50 -3.73 2.37 -17.72
CA LYS A 50 -2.41 1.85 -18.07
C LYS A 50 -2.07 0.57 -17.30
N HIS A 51 -1.20 -0.24 -17.90
CA HIS A 51 -0.55 -1.34 -17.21
C HIS A 51 0.52 -0.84 -16.23
N ILE A 52 0.49 -1.36 -15.01
CA ILE A 52 1.50 -1.16 -13.99
C ILE A 52 1.88 -2.48 -13.33
N ALA A 53 3.13 -2.63 -12.92
CA ALA A 53 3.61 -3.84 -12.27
C ALA A 53 4.75 -3.58 -11.27
N LEU A 54 4.94 -4.54 -10.37
CA LEU A 54 6.05 -4.60 -9.42
C LEU A 54 6.85 -5.87 -9.67
N LYS A 55 8.17 -5.73 -9.75
CA LYS A 55 9.08 -6.87 -9.75
C LYS A 55 10.09 -6.75 -8.62
N ASN A 56 10.46 -7.89 -8.04
CA ASN A 56 11.50 -7.94 -7.03
C ASN A 56 12.91 -7.82 -7.65
N SER A 57 13.94 -7.89 -6.81
CA SER A 57 15.35 -7.82 -7.20
C SER A 57 15.82 -8.97 -8.11
N GLU A 58 15.11 -10.09 -8.12
CA GLU A 58 15.38 -11.24 -8.99
C GLU A 58 14.66 -11.12 -10.35
N GLY A 59 13.82 -10.09 -10.52
CA GLY A 59 13.01 -9.91 -11.72
C GLY A 59 11.70 -10.70 -11.73
N HIS A 60 11.34 -11.38 -10.64
CA HIS A 60 10.06 -12.05 -10.48
C HIS A 60 8.93 -11.02 -10.38
N LEU A 61 7.82 -11.27 -11.09
CA LEU A 61 6.62 -10.46 -11.00
C LEU A 61 5.93 -10.68 -9.66
N ILE A 62 5.77 -9.61 -8.88
CA ILE A 62 5.15 -9.66 -7.55
C ILE A 62 3.66 -9.32 -7.63
N HIS A 63 3.32 -8.27 -8.36
CA HIS A 63 1.94 -7.87 -8.60
C HIS A 63 1.83 -7.02 -9.87
N ALA A 64 0.66 -7.05 -10.52
CA ALA A 64 0.36 -6.21 -11.68
C ALA A 64 -1.10 -5.75 -11.63
N TYR A 65 -1.38 -4.63 -12.28
CA TYR A 65 -2.73 -4.09 -12.41
C TYR A 65 -2.85 -3.28 -13.70
N ASP A 66 -3.92 -3.51 -14.45
CA ASP A 66 -4.33 -2.66 -15.56
C ASP A 66 -5.40 -1.71 -15.06
N TYR A 67 -5.00 -0.55 -14.57
CA TYR A 67 -5.97 0.40 -14.04
C TYR A 67 -6.82 0.98 -15.17
N PRO A 68 -8.14 1.10 -15.00
CA PRO A 68 -9.03 1.55 -16.06
C PRO A 68 -8.98 3.07 -16.20
N LYS A 69 -9.88 3.64 -17.01
CA LYS A 69 -9.98 5.08 -17.19
C LYS A 69 -10.17 5.81 -15.85
N ALA A 70 -9.30 6.77 -15.58
CA ALA A 70 -9.33 7.59 -14.37
C ALA A 70 -10.58 8.48 -14.29
N VAL A 71 -11.13 8.58 -13.09
CA VAL A 71 -12.17 9.56 -12.74
C VAL A 71 -11.50 10.74 -12.05
N ALA A 72 -11.89 11.96 -12.41
CA ALA A 72 -11.32 13.16 -11.81
C ALA A 72 -11.61 13.20 -10.30
N GLY A 73 -10.57 13.47 -9.52
CA GLY A 73 -10.63 13.57 -8.06
C GLY A 73 -10.89 12.25 -7.35
N LYS A 74 -10.68 11.10 -8.01
CA LYS A 74 -10.89 9.78 -7.41
C LYS A 74 -9.78 8.81 -7.74
N SER A 75 -9.24 8.16 -6.72
CA SER A 75 -8.36 7.00 -6.89
C SER A 75 -9.15 5.73 -7.23
N HIS A 76 -8.44 4.77 -7.82
CA HIS A 76 -8.83 3.37 -7.81
C HIS A 76 -8.19 2.71 -6.59
N GLU A 77 -8.98 2.00 -5.82
CA GLU A 77 -8.59 1.38 -4.57
C GLU A 77 -8.86 -0.12 -4.63
N ARG A 78 -7.98 -0.89 -3.98
CA ARG A 78 -8.13 -2.34 -3.82
C ARG A 78 -8.88 -2.65 -2.53
N GLY A 79 -10.03 -3.31 -2.63
CA GLY A 79 -10.80 -3.80 -1.49
C GLY A 79 -10.14 -4.97 -0.76
N ALA A 80 -10.67 -5.29 0.42
CA ALA A 80 -10.24 -6.43 1.24
C ALA A 80 -10.47 -7.78 0.53
N ASP A 81 -11.47 -7.86 -0.34
CA ASP A 81 -11.76 -9.02 -1.20
C ASP A 81 -10.86 -9.10 -2.43
N ASN A 82 -9.86 -8.22 -2.53
CA ASN A 82 -8.92 -8.07 -3.64
C ASN A 82 -9.55 -7.53 -4.94
N THR A 83 -10.80 -7.05 -4.90
CA THR A 83 -11.43 -6.39 -6.04
C THR A 83 -11.03 -4.91 -6.10
N TRP A 84 -11.08 -4.31 -7.30
CA TRP A 84 -10.81 -2.88 -7.47
C TRP A 84 -12.09 -2.09 -7.60
N HIS A 85 -12.16 -0.95 -6.92
CA HIS A 85 -13.29 -0.03 -6.97
C HIS A 85 -12.81 1.43 -7.00
N LEU A 86 -13.71 2.36 -7.28
CA LEU A 86 -13.42 3.79 -7.13
C LEU A 86 -13.55 4.21 -5.67
N CYS A 87 -12.63 5.05 -5.22
CA CYS A 87 -12.65 5.64 -3.89
C CYS A 87 -14.02 6.22 -3.52
N THR A 88 -14.47 5.86 -2.32
CA THR A 88 -15.68 6.36 -1.66
C THR A 88 -15.38 7.33 -0.52
N ASP A 89 -14.11 7.48 -0.11
CA ASP A 89 -13.68 8.51 0.83
C ASP A 89 -13.94 9.92 0.25
N PRO A 90 -14.53 10.84 1.02
CA PRO A 90 -14.84 12.20 0.55
C PRO A 90 -13.60 13.01 0.15
N ARG A 91 -12.40 12.61 0.59
CA ARG A 91 -11.13 13.24 0.19
C ARG A 91 -10.70 12.85 -1.22
N GLY A 92 -11.31 11.83 -1.82
CA GLY A 92 -11.02 11.36 -3.18
C GLY A 92 -9.88 10.34 -3.27
N GLY A 93 -9.17 10.06 -2.18
CA GLY A 93 -8.18 9.01 -2.07
C GLY A 93 -7.77 8.78 -0.61
N THR A 94 -7.04 7.70 -0.36
CA THR A 94 -6.63 7.25 0.96
C THR A 94 -5.12 7.00 1.09
N PRO A 95 -4.24 7.91 0.62
CA PRO A 95 -2.82 7.64 0.55
C PRO A 95 -2.21 7.45 1.94
N GLY A 96 -1.55 6.31 2.12
CA GLY A 96 -0.93 5.82 3.34
C GLY A 96 -1.91 5.25 4.36
N MET A 97 -3.16 4.98 3.99
CA MET A 97 -4.21 4.51 4.88
C MET A 97 -4.94 3.30 4.30
N VAL A 98 -5.86 2.74 5.09
CA VAL A 98 -6.77 1.70 4.62
C VAL A 98 -7.70 2.27 3.54
N ASN A 99 -7.81 1.55 2.42
CA ASN A 99 -8.71 1.86 1.33
C ASN A 99 -10.18 1.93 1.79
N SER A 100 -10.94 2.82 1.17
CA SER A 100 -12.37 2.94 1.44
C SER A 100 -13.14 1.73 0.89
N SER A 101 -14.30 1.37 1.46
CA SER A 101 -15.13 0.26 0.98
C SER A 101 -16.46 0.78 0.42
N PRO A 102 -16.95 0.27 -0.73
CA PRO A 102 -18.26 0.66 -1.28
C PRO A 102 -19.43 0.01 -0.54
N THR A 103 -19.22 -1.12 0.14
CA THR A 103 -20.26 -1.84 0.89
C THR A 103 -19.61 -2.77 1.90
N SER A 104 -19.46 -2.33 3.15
CA SER A 104 -19.38 -3.20 4.33
C SER A 104 -19.51 -2.35 5.60
N PRO A 105 -20.44 -2.68 6.53
CA PRO A 105 -20.22 -2.43 7.96
C PRO A 105 -18.86 -3.03 8.36
N PRO A 106 -18.21 -2.57 9.45
CA PRO A 106 -16.96 -3.17 9.90
C PRO A 106 -17.13 -4.68 9.97
N GLU A 107 -16.25 -5.41 9.29
CA GLU A 107 -16.26 -6.87 9.29
C GLU A 107 -16.14 -7.33 10.76
N PRO A 108 -17.00 -8.23 11.25
CA PRO A 108 -16.76 -8.85 12.53
C PRO A 108 -15.41 -9.56 12.45
N THR A 109 -14.54 -9.26 13.41
CA THR A 109 -13.22 -9.85 13.52
C THR A 109 -13.30 -11.37 13.37
N PRO A 110 -12.42 -12.00 12.57
CA PRO A 110 -12.27 -13.45 12.63
C PRO A 110 -11.97 -13.84 14.09
N PRO A 111 -12.51 -14.98 14.58
CA PRO A 111 -12.19 -15.44 15.92
C PRO A 111 -10.68 -15.54 16.09
N PRO A 112 -10.14 -15.25 17.29
CA PRO A 112 -8.71 -15.28 17.52
C PRO A 112 -8.16 -16.64 17.10
N GLU A 113 -7.18 -16.63 16.19
CA GLU A 113 -6.38 -17.82 15.94
C GLU A 113 -5.75 -18.25 17.27
N PRO A 114 -5.68 -19.57 17.55
CA PRO A 114 -5.06 -20.06 18.77
C PRO A 114 -3.63 -19.52 18.90
N PRO A 115 -3.15 -19.25 20.12
CA PRO A 115 -1.81 -18.71 20.34
C PRO A 115 -0.79 -19.60 19.64
N THR A 116 -0.02 -19.01 18.73
CA THR A 116 1.07 -19.69 18.06
C THR A 116 2.06 -20.15 19.14
N PRO A 117 2.48 -21.44 19.17
CA PRO A 117 3.50 -21.90 20.10
C PRO A 117 4.75 -21.02 20.02
N PRO A 118 5.51 -20.84 21.13
CA PRO A 118 6.74 -20.07 21.11
C PRO A 118 7.64 -20.58 19.99
N GLN A 119 7.90 -19.69 19.03
CA GLN A 119 8.73 -20.03 17.88
C GLN A 119 10.16 -20.30 18.40
N PRO A 120 10.81 -21.40 18.01
CA PRO A 120 12.21 -21.65 18.36
C PRO A 120 13.09 -20.47 17.91
N PRO A 121 14.28 -20.28 18.51
CA PRO A 121 15.17 -19.17 18.15
C PRO A 121 15.33 -19.09 16.64
N VAL A 122 14.97 -17.92 16.11
CA VAL A 122 14.96 -17.63 14.67
C VAL A 122 16.36 -17.93 14.13
N PRO A 123 16.51 -18.89 13.20
CA PRO A 123 17.77 -19.09 12.48
C PRO A 123 18.23 -17.77 11.87
N PRO A 124 19.54 -17.56 11.60
CA PRO A 124 19.99 -16.34 10.93
C PRO A 124 19.13 -16.13 9.68
N VAL A 125 18.45 -14.97 9.63
CA VAL A 125 17.50 -14.58 8.59
C VAL A 125 18.20 -14.68 7.23
N GLN A 126 18.05 -15.81 6.54
CA GLN A 126 18.17 -15.78 5.10
C GLN A 126 17.03 -14.89 4.60
N PRO A 127 17.29 -13.89 3.74
CA PRO A 127 16.21 -13.15 3.12
C PRO A 127 15.42 -14.16 2.28
N ASP A 128 14.26 -14.57 2.79
CA ASP A 128 13.30 -15.29 1.95
C ASP A 128 13.03 -14.42 0.72
N PRO A 129 13.17 -14.97 -0.49
CA PRO A 129 12.82 -14.24 -1.68
C PRO A 129 11.33 -13.87 -1.60
N SER A 130 11.03 -12.61 -1.86
CA SER A 130 9.64 -12.13 -1.91
C SER A 130 8.87 -12.91 -2.97
N LYS A 131 7.66 -13.35 -2.65
CA LYS A 131 6.77 -14.11 -3.54
C LYS A 131 5.65 -13.23 -4.10
N PRO A 132 5.00 -13.63 -5.20
CA PRO A 132 3.78 -12.96 -5.67
C PRO A 132 2.76 -12.78 -4.54
N GLY A 133 2.19 -11.58 -4.43
CA GLY A 133 1.26 -11.21 -3.36
C GLY A 133 1.90 -10.70 -2.06
N ASP A 134 3.22 -10.81 -1.87
CA ASP A 134 3.90 -10.25 -0.69
C ASP A 134 3.80 -8.72 -0.64
N VAL A 135 3.84 -8.07 -1.81
CA VAL A 135 3.60 -6.64 -1.97
C VAL A 135 2.55 -6.43 -3.05
N LEU A 136 1.53 -5.65 -2.74
CA LEU A 136 0.37 -5.44 -3.58
C LEU A 136 0.34 -4.00 -4.08
N LEU A 137 -0.05 -3.80 -5.33
CA LEU A 137 -0.53 -2.48 -5.76
C LEU A 137 -1.86 -2.25 -5.05
N ASN A 138 -1.99 -1.13 -4.33
CA ASN A 138 -3.09 -0.91 -3.39
C ASN A 138 -4.02 0.23 -3.80
N GLU A 139 -3.45 1.33 -4.29
CA GLU A 139 -4.22 2.51 -4.68
C GLU A 139 -3.56 3.22 -5.89
N VAL A 140 -4.37 3.78 -6.78
CA VAL A 140 -3.91 4.53 -7.96
C VAL A 140 -4.68 5.83 -8.09
N MET A 141 -4.01 6.97 -7.86
CA MET A 141 -4.54 8.30 -8.17
C MET A 141 -3.93 8.79 -9.48
N ALA A 142 -4.63 8.55 -10.59
CA ALA A 142 -4.17 8.96 -11.92
C ALA A 142 -4.74 10.31 -12.38
N ASN A 143 -5.82 10.81 -11.77
CA ASN A 143 -6.42 12.09 -12.15
C ASN A 143 -6.85 12.87 -10.91
N PRO A 144 -5.92 13.52 -10.20
CA PRO A 144 -6.19 14.21 -8.94
C PRO A 144 -6.87 15.57 -9.13
N LYS A 145 -7.33 15.90 -10.35
CA LYS A 145 -7.97 17.19 -10.63
C LYS A 145 -9.27 17.35 -9.84
N GLY A 146 -9.43 18.49 -9.20
CA GLY A 146 -10.60 18.83 -8.40
C GLY A 146 -10.54 18.32 -6.96
N LEU A 147 -9.42 17.74 -6.53
CA LEU A 147 -9.20 17.44 -5.11
C LEU A 147 -9.08 18.75 -4.32
N THR A 148 -9.80 18.83 -3.20
CA THR A 148 -9.77 19.99 -2.30
C THR A 148 -9.22 19.64 -0.92
N ALA A 149 -9.33 18.38 -0.50
CA ALA A 149 -8.84 17.90 0.79
C ALA A 149 -7.43 17.29 0.75
N LEU A 150 -6.97 16.90 -0.44
CA LEU A 150 -5.63 16.37 -0.70
C LEU A 150 -4.97 17.19 -1.83
N PRO A 151 -3.63 17.27 -1.88
CA PRO A 151 -2.93 17.90 -3.01
C PRO A 151 -3.32 17.24 -4.34
N GLU A 152 -3.29 18.02 -5.43
CA GLU A 152 -3.49 17.49 -6.78
C GLU A 152 -2.26 16.70 -7.27
N THR A 153 -1.90 15.65 -6.57
CA THR A 153 -0.71 14.83 -6.82
C THR A 153 -1.11 13.42 -7.27
N GLU A 154 -0.55 13.00 -8.40
CA GLU A 154 -0.67 11.63 -8.87
C GLU A 154 0.26 10.72 -8.08
N TYR A 155 -0.24 9.54 -7.73
CA TYR A 155 0.53 8.55 -7.00
C TYR A 155 0.08 7.12 -7.29
N ILE A 156 0.97 6.19 -6.98
CA ILE A 156 0.69 4.76 -6.87
C ILE A 156 1.05 4.34 -5.46
N GLU A 157 0.16 3.63 -4.78
CA GLU A 157 0.44 3.06 -3.48
C GLU A 157 0.72 1.56 -3.58
N ILE A 158 1.66 1.10 -2.76
CA ILE A 158 1.92 -0.31 -2.53
C ILE A 158 1.71 -0.67 -1.07
N TYR A 159 1.25 -1.89 -0.82
CA TYR A 159 0.98 -2.43 0.50
C TYR A 159 1.77 -3.74 0.73
N ASN A 160 2.43 -3.85 1.88
CA ASN A 160 3.11 -5.07 2.32
C ASN A 160 2.12 -6.03 3.00
N ALA A 161 1.79 -7.13 2.31
CA ALA A 161 0.90 -8.18 2.79
C ALA A 161 1.65 -9.44 3.24
N SER A 162 2.99 -9.41 3.30
CA SER A 162 3.82 -10.60 3.50
C SER A 162 3.92 -11.11 4.94
N GLY A 163 3.38 -10.37 5.91
CA GLY A 163 3.54 -10.68 7.34
C GLY A 163 4.97 -10.48 7.87
N LYS A 164 5.85 -9.81 7.12
CA LYS A 164 7.22 -9.47 7.52
C LYS A 164 7.66 -8.16 6.88
N SER A 165 8.67 -7.50 7.45
CA SER A 165 9.30 -6.36 6.80
C SER A 165 10.05 -6.80 5.54
N LEU A 166 9.94 -6.03 4.46
CA LEU A 166 10.55 -6.36 3.17
C LEU A 166 11.47 -5.26 2.68
N SER A 167 12.69 -5.61 2.27
CA SER A 167 13.56 -4.67 1.57
C SER A 167 13.11 -4.50 0.12
N LEU A 168 12.94 -3.25 -0.32
CA LEU A 168 12.68 -2.89 -1.71
C LEU A 168 13.97 -2.71 -2.53
N LYS A 169 15.13 -3.08 -1.96
CA LYS A 169 16.42 -3.00 -2.65
C LYS A 169 16.39 -3.77 -3.96
N GLY A 170 16.69 -3.08 -5.06
CA GLY A 170 16.73 -3.69 -6.39
C GLY A 170 15.36 -3.99 -6.98
N TRP A 171 14.26 -3.68 -6.28
CA TRP A 171 12.92 -3.78 -6.85
C TRP A 171 12.69 -2.71 -7.89
N VAL A 172 11.76 -3.00 -8.80
CA VAL A 172 11.36 -2.05 -9.84
C VAL A 172 9.85 -1.93 -9.91
N PHE A 173 9.40 -0.69 -10.08
CA PHE A 173 8.07 -0.36 -10.54
C PHE A 173 8.09 -0.22 -12.06
N ILE A 174 7.15 -0.87 -12.73
CA ILE A 174 6.99 -0.82 -14.17
C ILE A 174 5.74 0.01 -14.47
N TYR A 175 5.93 1.08 -15.23
CA TYR A 175 4.85 1.85 -15.83
C TYR A 175 4.87 1.61 -17.34
N ASP A 176 3.97 0.76 -17.83
CA ASP A 176 3.95 0.28 -19.22
C ASP A 176 5.27 -0.39 -19.64
N LYS A 177 6.08 0.29 -20.44
CA LYS A 177 7.40 -0.16 -20.91
C LYS A 177 8.55 0.47 -20.12
N THR A 178 8.25 1.35 -19.17
CA THR A 178 9.24 2.10 -18.41
C THR A 178 9.51 1.42 -17.09
N THR A 179 10.77 1.03 -16.87
CA THR A 179 11.24 0.46 -15.61
C THR A 179 11.80 1.56 -14.71
N ILE A 180 11.30 1.65 -13.50
CA ILE A 180 11.65 2.65 -12.49
C ILE A 180 12.19 1.91 -11.27
N ALA A 181 13.47 2.12 -10.93
CA ALA A 181 14.06 1.54 -9.74
C ALA A 181 13.45 2.15 -8.48
N LEU A 182 13.11 1.29 -7.52
CA LEU A 182 12.68 1.72 -6.19
C LEU A 182 13.90 2.02 -5.31
N PRO A 183 13.78 2.96 -4.35
CA PRO A 183 14.83 3.23 -3.37
C PRO A 183 15.17 1.98 -2.53
N ASP A 184 16.40 1.90 -2.03
CA ASP A 184 16.80 0.92 -1.01
C ASP A 184 16.21 1.32 0.34
N VAL A 185 14.95 0.92 0.55
CA VAL A 185 14.18 1.15 1.79
C VAL A 185 13.51 -0.14 2.23
N THR A 186 13.28 -0.25 3.54
CA THR A 186 12.53 -1.37 4.10
C THR A 186 11.08 -0.95 4.24
N LEU A 187 10.18 -1.66 3.56
CA LEU A 187 8.74 -1.55 3.73
C LEU A 187 8.35 -2.30 5.01
N PRO A 188 7.81 -1.63 6.04
CA PRO A 188 7.38 -2.28 7.27
C PRO A 188 6.26 -3.30 7.00
N ILE A 189 6.03 -4.18 7.97
CA ILE A 189 4.89 -5.10 7.96
C ILE A 189 3.57 -4.31 8.01
N GLY A 190 2.62 -4.66 7.14
CA GLY A 190 1.24 -4.18 7.24
C GLY A 190 0.34 -5.19 7.96
N GLY A 191 -0.16 -4.84 9.16
CA GLY A 191 -1.01 -5.71 10.03
C GLY A 191 -0.26 -6.96 10.56
N TYR A 192 -0.39 -7.45 11.80
CA TYR A 192 -1.52 -7.57 12.72
C TYR A 192 -1.27 -6.86 14.07
N ALA A 193 -2.34 -6.45 14.76
CA ALA A 193 -2.36 -6.37 16.22
C ALA A 193 -3.04 -7.64 16.75
N VAL A 194 -2.31 -8.45 17.51
CA VAL A 194 -2.89 -9.43 18.44
C VAL A 194 -2.67 -8.86 19.83
N LEU A 195 -3.73 -8.65 20.60
CA LEU A 195 -3.70 -8.26 22.01
C LEU A 195 -4.22 -9.43 22.84
#